data_AF-A0A4Q1D5W1-F1
#
_entry.id   AF-A0A4Q1D5W1-F1
#
_cell.length_a   1.000
_cell.length_b   1.000
_cell.length_c   1.000
_cell.angle_alpha   90.00
_cell.angle_beta   90.00
_cell.angle_gamma   90.00
#
_symmetry.space_group_name_H-M   'P 1'
#
loop_
_entity.id
_entity.type
_entity.pdbx_description
1 polymer ?
#
loop_
_entity_poly.entity_id
_entity_poly.type
_entity_poly.pdbx_seq_one_letter_code
_entity_poly.pdbx_strand_id
1 'polypeptide(L)'
;MTMRKLPFLLAVICTISACKCNSNNEAVKEEEAVVLDSAQTALNIIAEDSATVFDDATRQWLGQSLKQPAVNWDRFKLISFWAEDSMQKADAALPRDFYNRFASVLKWSPDSSYILDIGSYGAVVVKDRTGKDVVEAGEPDSEVSIIYPKEHKKARILFGGPSSLQVLNASWADSSQVAMLALQDTSRTGRPDTLLWLIDVKEHFFRKYKWQ
;
A
#
# COMPACT_ATOMS: atom_id res chain seq x y z
N MET A 1 -23.26 24.61 48.51
CA MET A 1 -22.25 25.14 47.57
C MET A 1 -22.88 25.07 46.18
N THR A 2 -23.17 26.23 45.61
CA THR A 2 -24.22 26.47 44.60
C THR A 2 -23.71 26.31 43.16
N MET A 3 -24.54 25.69 42.32
CA MET A 3 -24.41 25.58 40.87
C MET A 3 -24.30 26.96 40.19
N ARG A 4 -23.47 27.06 39.15
CA ARG A 4 -23.64 28.05 38.07
C ARG A 4 -23.44 27.39 36.70
N LYS A 5 -24.55 27.26 35.95
CA LYS A 5 -24.57 27.00 34.51
C LYS A 5 -24.35 28.34 33.79
N LEU A 6 -23.57 28.35 32.72
CA LEU A 6 -23.44 29.48 31.80
C LEU A 6 -23.76 29.01 30.38
N PRO A 7 -24.86 29.46 29.76
CA PRO A 7 -25.10 29.28 28.34
C PRO A 7 -24.57 30.51 27.59
N PHE A 8 -23.70 30.33 26.60
CA PHE A 8 -23.36 31.40 25.66
C PHE A 8 -23.90 31.03 24.29
N LEU A 9 -25.05 31.63 24.00
CA LEU A 9 -25.71 31.70 22.71
C LEU A 9 -25.08 32.89 21.97
N LEU A 10 -24.46 32.68 20.81
CA LEU A 10 -24.24 33.78 19.86
C LEU A 10 -24.47 33.27 18.44
N ALA A 11 -25.62 33.69 17.90
CA ALA A 11 -25.96 33.62 16.50
C ALA A 11 -25.20 34.73 15.75
N VAL A 12 -24.60 34.42 14.60
CA VAL A 12 -24.21 35.42 13.60
C VAL A 12 -24.74 35.00 12.24
N ILE A 13 -25.39 35.99 11.63
CA ILE A 13 -26.31 35.98 10.51
C ILE A 13 -25.54 36.25 9.20
N CYS A 14 -25.99 35.57 8.14
CA CYS A 14 -25.97 35.86 6.70
C CYS A 14 -24.99 36.89 6.13
N THR A 15 -24.33 36.53 5.02
CA THR A 15 -24.51 37.28 3.76
C THR A 15 -24.48 36.33 2.56
N ILE A 16 -25.60 36.31 1.83
CA ILE A 16 -25.76 35.67 0.53
C ILE A 16 -25.46 36.77 -0.49
N SER A 17 -24.32 36.69 -1.18
CA SER A 17 -24.03 37.59 -2.30
C SER A 17 -24.40 36.89 -3.61
N ALA A 18 -25.58 37.21 -4.11
CA ALA A 18 -26.01 36.85 -5.47
C ALA A 18 -25.37 37.82 -6.46
N CYS A 19 -24.32 37.39 -7.16
CA CYS A 19 -23.80 38.10 -8.32
C CYS A 19 -24.73 37.87 -9.52
N LYS A 20 -25.41 38.94 -9.91
CA LYS A 20 -26.20 39.08 -11.13
C LYS A 20 -25.27 39.60 -12.23
N CYS A 21 -24.76 38.72 -13.09
CA CYS A 21 -24.07 39.12 -14.32
C CYS A 21 -24.95 38.77 -15.52
N ASN A 22 -25.30 39.81 -16.27
CA ASN A 22 -26.19 39.80 -17.42
C ASN A 22 -25.37 40.07 -18.69
N SER A 23 -25.64 39.27 -19.72
CA SER A 23 -25.41 39.47 -21.15
C SER A 23 -24.02 39.85 -21.67
N ASN A 24 -23.42 38.94 -22.45
CA ASN A 24 -23.26 39.20 -23.89
C ASN A 24 -23.17 37.90 -24.68
N ASN A 25 -24.02 37.81 -25.70
CA ASN A 25 -24.03 36.77 -26.71
C ASN A 25 -22.76 36.89 -27.57
N GLU A 26 -21.78 36.03 -27.33
CA GLU A 26 -20.88 35.57 -28.37
C GLU A 26 -21.12 34.08 -28.55
N ALA A 27 -21.58 33.71 -29.74
CA ALA A 27 -21.67 32.32 -30.16
C ALA A 27 -20.24 31.78 -30.35
N VAL A 28 -19.62 31.43 -29.23
CA VAL A 28 -18.46 30.56 -29.20
C VAL A 28 -18.96 29.19 -29.61
N LYS A 29 -18.40 28.64 -30.69
CA LYS A 29 -18.56 27.24 -31.04
C LYS A 29 -18.10 26.44 -29.82
N GLU A 30 -19.06 25.82 -29.13
CA GLU A 30 -18.78 24.74 -28.20
C GLU A 30 -18.04 23.67 -29.01
N GLU A 31 -16.71 23.65 -28.91
CA GLU A 31 -16.03 22.38 -28.85
C GLU A 31 -16.70 21.66 -27.69
N GLU A 32 -17.45 20.61 -27.99
CA GLU A 32 -17.85 19.61 -27.01
C GLU A 32 -16.55 19.12 -26.37
N ALA A 33 -16.12 19.81 -25.33
CA ALA A 33 -15.21 19.26 -24.35
C ALA A 33 -15.97 18.05 -23.84
N VAL A 34 -15.61 16.89 -24.38
CA VAL A 34 -16.04 15.60 -23.87
C VAL A 34 -15.72 15.67 -22.39
N VAL A 35 -16.75 15.88 -21.57
CA VAL A 35 -16.69 15.71 -20.13
C VAL A 35 -16.56 14.21 -19.95
N LEU A 36 -15.36 13.72 -20.24
CA LEU A 36 -14.90 12.40 -19.87
C LEU A 36 -14.95 12.44 -18.35
N ASP A 37 -16.03 11.86 -17.82
CA ASP A 37 -16.20 11.57 -16.42
C ASP A 37 -14.84 11.06 -15.91
N SER A 38 -14.27 11.79 -14.95
CA SER A 38 -12.95 11.48 -14.39
C SER A 38 -12.92 10.07 -13.82
N ALA A 39 -14.08 9.52 -13.44
CA ALA A 39 -14.24 8.13 -13.08
C ALA A 39 -14.02 7.17 -14.27
N GLN A 40 -14.49 7.50 -15.48
CA GLN A 40 -14.30 6.67 -16.67
C GLN A 40 -12.84 6.66 -17.16
N THR A 41 -12.15 7.80 -17.05
CA THR A 41 -10.72 7.89 -17.42
C THR A 41 -9.85 7.09 -16.45
N ALA A 42 -10.15 7.17 -15.14
CA ALA A 42 -9.49 6.32 -14.15
C ALA A 42 -9.75 4.83 -14.40
N LEU A 43 -11.00 4.45 -14.75
CA LEU A 43 -11.36 3.07 -15.09
C LEU A 43 -10.67 2.55 -16.36
N ASN A 44 -10.45 3.39 -17.37
CA ASN A 44 -9.73 2.97 -18.58
C ASN A 44 -8.21 2.84 -18.35
N ILE A 45 -7.61 3.66 -17.48
CA ILE A 45 -6.20 3.49 -17.04
C ILE A 45 -6.03 2.21 -16.20
N ILE A 46 -7.08 1.80 -15.48
CA ILE A 46 -7.11 0.53 -14.72
C ILE A 46 -7.20 -0.70 -15.65
N ALA A 47 -7.76 -0.54 -16.84
CA ALA A 47 -7.91 -1.61 -17.84
C ALA A 47 -6.69 -1.78 -18.76
N GLU A 48 -5.84 -0.75 -18.92
CA GLU A 48 -4.49 -0.91 -19.49
C GLU A 48 -3.58 -1.55 -18.43
N ASP A 49 -3.66 -2.88 -18.46
CA ASP A 49 -3.24 -3.86 -17.48
C ASP A 49 -1.85 -3.61 -16.88
N SER A 50 -1.82 -3.05 -15.67
CA SER A 50 -0.56 -2.88 -14.94
C SER A 50 0.18 -4.19 -14.69
N ALA A 51 -0.45 -5.36 -14.83
CA ALA A 51 0.25 -6.63 -14.74
C ALA A 51 1.32 -6.79 -15.82
N THR A 52 1.17 -6.14 -16.99
CA THR A 52 2.18 -6.18 -18.05
C THR A 52 3.43 -5.36 -17.72
N VAL A 53 3.32 -4.32 -16.88
CA VAL A 53 4.47 -3.48 -16.48
C VAL A 53 5.41 -4.23 -15.54
N PHE A 54 4.88 -5.12 -14.71
CA PHE A 54 5.67 -5.94 -13.78
C PHE A 54 6.18 -7.25 -14.40
N ASP A 55 5.78 -7.55 -15.63
CA ASP A 55 5.83 -8.88 -16.22
C ASP A 55 7.27 -9.41 -16.36
N ASP A 56 8.18 -8.67 -16.97
CA ASP A 56 9.49 -9.24 -17.31
C ASP A 56 10.45 -9.34 -16.11
N ALA A 57 10.49 -8.33 -15.25
CA ALA A 57 11.43 -8.32 -14.11
C ALA A 57 11.02 -9.26 -12.97
N THR A 58 9.71 -9.51 -12.80
CA THR A 58 9.20 -10.24 -11.64
C THR A 58 8.64 -11.63 -11.95
N ARG A 59 8.51 -12.01 -13.23
CA ARG A 59 8.07 -13.37 -13.68
C ARG A 59 8.81 -14.51 -13.00
N GLN A 60 10.15 -14.48 -13.04
CA GLN A 60 10.97 -15.55 -12.47
C GLN A 60 10.80 -15.62 -10.95
N TRP A 61 10.77 -14.48 -10.27
CA TRP A 61 10.55 -14.37 -8.83
C TRP A 61 9.18 -14.93 -8.42
N LEU A 62 8.14 -14.61 -9.18
CA LEU A 62 6.78 -15.05 -8.90
C LEU A 62 6.64 -16.56 -9.09
N GLY A 63 7.22 -17.10 -10.18
CA GLY A 63 7.30 -18.55 -10.42
C GLY A 63 7.99 -19.29 -9.28
N GLN A 64 9.13 -18.80 -8.80
CA GLN A 64 9.82 -19.36 -7.65
C GLN A 64 9.00 -19.29 -6.36
N SER A 65 8.34 -18.15 -6.11
CA SER A 65 7.54 -17.92 -4.90
C SER A 65 6.29 -18.82 -4.87
N LEU A 66 5.67 -19.07 -6.03
CA LEU A 66 4.51 -19.96 -6.18
C LEU A 66 4.89 -21.42 -6.45
N LYS A 67 6.18 -21.74 -6.57
CA LYS A 67 6.70 -23.07 -6.96
C LYS A 67 6.10 -23.57 -8.29
N GLN A 68 5.93 -22.67 -9.24
CA GLN A 68 5.42 -22.97 -10.58
C GLN A 68 6.46 -22.55 -11.64
N PRO A 69 6.74 -23.38 -12.64
CA PRO A 69 7.75 -23.08 -13.67
C PRO A 69 7.33 -21.90 -14.56
N ALA A 70 6.02 -21.68 -14.71
CA ALA A 70 5.45 -20.53 -15.37
C ALA A 70 4.20 -20.11 -14.59
N VAL A 71 4.17 -18.84 -14.17
CA VAL A 71 2.98 -18.25 -13.55
C VAL A 71 2.25 -17.45 -14.63
N ASN A 72 0.98 -17.79 -14.86
CA ASN A 72 0.15 -16.97 -15.71
C ASN A 72 -0.38 -15.77 -14.90
N TRP A 73 0.12 -14.58 -15.22
CA TRP A 73 -0.32 -13.30 -14.64
C TRP A 73 -1.81 -13.03 -14.85
N ASP A 74 -2.41 -13.56 -15.91
CA ASP A 74 -3.85 -13.40 -16.21
C ASP A 74 -4.75 -13.93 -15.08
N ARG A 75 -4.20 -14.79 -14.20
CA ARG A 75 -4.92 -15.31 -13.03
C ARG A 75 -5.08 -14.29 -11.92
N PHE A 76 -4.24 -13.25 -11.88
CA PHE A 76 -4.39 -12.15 -10.93
C PHE A 76 -5.41 -11.14 -11.45
N LYS A 77 -6.58 -11.07 -10.79
CA LYS A 77 -7.60 -10.07 -11.09
C LYS A 77 -7.53 -8.94 -10.08
N LEU A 78 -7.50 -7.70 -10.58
CA LEU A 78 -7.58 -6.52 -9.72
C LEU A 78 -8.90 -6.55 -8.95
N ILE A 79 -8.81 -6.44 -7.62
CA ILE A 79 -9.99 -6.41 -6.73
C ILE A 79 -10.12 -5.09 -5.96
N SER A 80 -9.04 -4.33 -5.82
CA SER A 80 -9.05 -3.03 -5.14
C SER A 80 -7.80 -2.24 -5.52
N PHE A 81 -7.94 -0.92 -5.55
CA PHE A 81 -6.83 0.02 -5.63
C PHE A 81 -7.20 1.28 -4.85
N TRP A 82 -6.20 2.00 -4.35
CA TRP A 82 -6.38 3.32 -3.74
C TRP A 82 -5.07 4.11 -3.76
N ALA A 83 -5.17 5.42 -3.55
CA ALA A 83 -4.05 6.32 -3.36
C ALA A 83 -4.20 6.99 -1.99
N GLU A 84 -3.07 7.28 -1.32
CA GLU A 84 -3.05 8.09 -0.10
C GLU A 84 -2.41 9.44 -0.41
N ASP A 85 -3.07 10.55 -0.05
CA ASP A 85 -2.52 11.89 -0.25
C ASP A 85 -1.17 12.07 0.47
N SER A 86 -1.01 11.38 1.60
CA SER A 86 0.26 11.32 2.32
C SER A 86 0.35 10.08 3.21
N MET A 87 1.54 9.48 3.29
CA MET A 87 1.81 8.41 4.24
C MET A 87 2.12 8.98 5.63
N GLN A 88 1.41 8.50 6.65
CA GLN A 88 1.75 8.83 8.03
C GLN A 88 3.08 8.19 8.41
N LYS A 89 4.13 9.01 8.42
CA LYS A 89 5.48 8.64 8.84
C LYS A 89 5.64 8.84 10.35
N ALA A 90 6.03 7.79 11.06
CA ALA A 90 6.44 7.84 12.45
C ALA A 90 7.98 7.82 12.57
N ASP A 91 8.52 8.32 13.68
CA ASP A 91 9.94 8.13 13.99
C ASP A 91 10.28 6.65 14.13
N ALA A 92 11.32 6.22 13.44
CA ALA A 92 11.82 4.86 13.49
C ALA A 92 12.98 4.79 14.49
N ALA A 93 12.67 4.50 15.75
CA ALA A 93 13.67 4.27 16.81
C ALA A 93 14.34 2.89 16.64
N LEU A 94 15.01 2.67 15.50
CA LEU A 94 15.63 1.39 15.15
C LEU A 94 16.94 1.23 15.91
N PRO A 95 17.17 0.10 16.61
CA PRO A 95 18.46 -0.16 17.24
C PRO A 95 19.57 -0.27 16.19
N ARG A 96 20.82 -0.04 16.61
CA ARG A 96 21.98 0.01 15.68
C ARG A 96 22.15 -1.27 14.87
N ASP A 97 21.80 -2.42 15.43
CA ASP A 97 21.91 -3.74 14.82
C ASP A 97 20.65 -4.18 14.05
N PHE A 98 19.60 -3.35 14.00
CA PHE A 98 18.30 -3.68 13.38
C PHE A 98 18.44 -4.28 11.98
N TYR A 99 19.19 -3.60 11.10
CA TYR A 99 19.34 -4.02 9.71
C TYR A 99 20.05 -5.36 9.55
N ASN A 100 21.00 -5.67 10.44
CA ASN A 100 21.70 -6.95 10.43
C ASN A 100 20.80 -8.05 10.99
N ARG A 101 20.13 -7.76 12.12
CA ARG A 101 19.26 -8.69 12.83
C ARG A 101 18.08 -9.14 11.99
N PHE A 102 17.45 -8.22 11.24
CA PHE A 102 16.26 -8.50 10.44
C PHE A 102 16.53 -8.62 8.93
N ALA A 103 17.80 -8.76 8.52
CA ALA A 103 18.20 -8.74 7.10
C ALA A 103 17.37 -9.67 6.18
N SER A 104 16.91 -10.82 6.69
CA SER A 104 16.12 -11.78 5.90
C SER A 104 14.71 -11.30 5.53
N VAL A 105 14.15 -10.37 6.30
CA VAL A 105 12.79 -9.82 6.12
C VAL A 105 12.80 -8.35 5.68
N LEU A 106 13.97 -7.80 5.39
CA LEU A 106 14.15 -6.45 4.84
C LEU A 106 14.51 -6.55 3.36
N LYS A 107 13.78 -5.83 2.51
CA LYS A 107 14.06 -5.71 1.07
C LYS A 107 14.43 -4.28 0.75
N TRP A 108 15.70 -4.04 0.47
CA TRP A 108 16.19 -2.73 0.02
C TRP A 108 15.73 -2.44 -1.40
N SER A 109 15.29 -1.20 -1.66
CA SER A 109 15.10 -0.74 -3.03
C SER A 109 16.46 -0.70 -3.76
N PRO A 110 16.50 -0.84 -5.09
CA PRO A 110 17.76 -0.83 -5.87
C PRO A 110 18.66 0.40 -5.62
N ASP A 111 18.06 1.56 -5.33
CA ASP A 111 18.76 2.82 -5.05
C ASP A 111 18.96 3.10 -3.55
N SER A 112 18.56 2.17 -2.68
CA SER A 112 18.59 2.28 -1.22
C SER A 112 17.81 3.47 -0.64
N SER A 113 16.89 4.06 -1.40
CA SER A 113 16.00 5.13 -0.92
C SER A 113 14.95 4.60 0.06
N TYR A 114 14.54 3.33 -0.08
CA TYR A 114 13.51 2.70 0.75
C TYR A 114 13.93 1.30 1.20
N ILE A 115 13.32 0.84 2.29
CA ILE A 115 13.35 -0.56 2.70
C ILE A 115 11.92 -1.03 2.91
N LEU A 116 11.52 -2.08 2.20
CA LEU A 116 10.30 -2.80 2.51
C LEU A 116 10.59 -3.78 3.64
N ASP A 117 9.99 -3.53 4.80
CA ASP A 117 10.03 -4.41 5.97
C ASP A 117 8.74 -5.24 6.01
N ILE A 118 8.87 -6.54 5.75
CA ILE A 118 7.74 -7.49 5.65
C ILE A 118 7.60 -8.38 6.88
N GLY A 119 8.38 -8.18 7.93
CA GLY A 119 8.39 -9.14 9.03
C GLY A 119 9.23 -8.81 10.26
N SER A 120 9.69 -7.56 10.45
CA SER A 120 10.36 -7.19 11.71
C SER A 120 9.37 -6.95 12.86
N TYR A 121 8.11 -6.64 12.55
CA TYR A 121 7.09 -6.34 13.54
C TYR A 121 6.76 -7.56 14.39
N GLY A 122 6.92 -7.43 15.72
CA GLY A 122 6.68 -8.53 16.66
C GLY A 122 7.62 -9.74 16.49
N ALA A 123 8.63 -9.66 15.63
CA ALA A 123 9.49 -10.79 15.34
C ALA A 123 10.68 -10.89 16.31
N VAL A 124 11.08 -12.12 16.59
CA VAL A 124 12.24 -12.46 17.40
C VAL A 124 13.31 -13.09 16.52
N VAL A 125 14.57 -12.89 16.89
CA VAL A 125 15.68 -13.57 16.23
C VAL A 125 16.16 -14.67 17.15
N VAL A 126 16.11 -15.89 16.64
CA VAL A 126 16.51 -17.10 17.35
C VAL A 126 17.60 -17.83 16.58
N LYS A 127 18.32 -18.72 17.26
CA LYS A 127 19.33 -19.58 16.64
C LYS A 127 18.67 -20.87 16.19
N ASP A 128 18.80 -21.21 14.91
CA ASP A 128 18.37 -22.52 14.41
C ASP A 128 19.28 -23.65 14.93
N ARG A 129 18.98 -24.90 14.52
CA ARG A 129 19.75 -26.09 14.93
C ARG A 129 21.23 -26.06 14.49
N THR A 130 21.58 -25.19 13.54
CA THR A 130 22.95 -25.00 13.04
C THR A 130 23.66 -23.80 13.68
N GLY A 131 22.99 -23.07 14.58
CA GLY A 131 23.51 -21.84 15.18
C GLY A 131 23.38 -20.60 14.29
N LYS A 132 22.62 -20.68 13.19
CA LYS A 132 22.35 -19.53 12.31
C LYS A 132 21.17 -18.74 12.87
N ASP A 133 21.27 -17.40 12.80
CA ASP A 133 20.15 -16.52 13.15
C ASP A 133 19.01 -16.67 12.12
N VAL A 134 17.80 -16.89 12.62
CA VAL A 134 16.56 -16.92 11.86
C VAL A 134 15.54 -15.99 12.51
N VAL A 135 14.75 -15.30 11.68
CA VAL A 135 13.65 -14.45 12.14
C VAL A 135 12.40 -15.33 12.28
N GLU A 136 11.85 -15.39 13.49
CA GLU A 136 10.60 -16.09 13.79
C GLU A 136 9.53 -15.08 14.23
N ALA A 137 8.27 -15.37 13.88
CA ALA A 137 7.14 -14.57 14.32
C ALA A 137 6.97 -14.74 15.84
N GLY A 138 7.04 -13.63 16.59
CA GLY A 138 6.79 -13.62 18.04
C GLY A 138 5.38 -13.14 18.42
N GLU A 139 4.68 -12.50 17.49
CA GLU A 139 3.32 -12.00 17.66
C GLU A 139 2.38 -12.59 16.58
N PRO A 140 1.08 -12.74 16.86
CA PRO A 140 0.12 -13.27 15.89
C PRO A 140 -0.21 -12.27 14.77
N ASP A 141 0.06 -10.98 14.99
CA ASP A 141 -0.18 -9.90 14.06
C ASP A 141 0.97 -9.75 13.06
N SER A 142 0.68 -9.25 11.87
CA SER A 142 1.66 -8.99 10.81
C SER A 142 1.57 -7.55 10.32
N GLU A 143 2.72 -6.92 10.12
CA GLU A 143 2.83 -5.57 9.60
C GLU A 143 3.77 -5.56 8.41
N VAL A 144 3.37 -4.86 7.35
CA VAL A 144 4.24 -4.48 6.24
C VAL A 144 4.47 -2.98 6.33
N SER A 145 5.72 -2.55 6.25
CA SER A 145 6.08 -1.15 6.38
C SER A 145 7.18 -0.74 5.41
N ILE A 146 7.23 0.56 5.13
CA ILE A 146 8.34 1.20 4.43
C ILE A 146 9.17 1.96 5.46
N ILE A 147 10.46 1.68 5.50
CA ILE A 147 11.45 2.45 6.24
C ILE A 147 12.11 3.43 5.27
N TYR A 148 12.27 4.67 5.73
CA TYR A 148 12.93 5.78 5.04
C TYR A 148 14.28 6.04 5.74
N PRO A 149 15.38 5.38 5.32
CA PRO A 149 16.60 5.31 6.12
C PRO A 149 17.26 6.67 6.34
N LYS A 150 17.20 7.55 5.33
CA LYS A 150 17.74 8.92 5.38
C LYS A 150 16.94 9.84 6.29
N GLU A 151 15.63 9.58 6.45
CA GLU A 151 14.73 10.39 7.26
C GLU A 151 14.61 9.87 8.70
N HIS A 152 15.11 8.66 8.97
CA HIS A 152 14.86 7.93 10.22
C HIS A 152 13.36 7.77 10.52
N LYS A 153 12.55 7.56 9.47
CA LYS A 153 11.10 7.38 9.56
C LYS A 153 10.66 5.99 9.11
N LYS A 154 9.48 5.58 9.56
CA LYS A 154 8.78 4.36 9.13
C LYS A 154 7.31 4.67 8.91
N ALA A 155 6.74 4.14 7.83
CA ALA A 155 5.30 4.21 7.54
C ALA A 155 4.75 2.80 7.40
N ARG A 156 3.64 2.52 8.08
CA ARG A 156 2.90 1.26 7.96
C ARG A 156 2.11 1.27 6.66
N ILE A 157 2.26 0.23 5.84
CA ILE A 157 1.53 0.05 4.59
C ILE A 157 0.35 -0.90 4.77
N LEU A 158 0.60 -2.08 5.33
CA LEU A 158 -0.43 -3.07 5.61
C LEU A 158 -0.32 -3.52 7.06
N PHE A 159 -1.48 -3.85 7.62
CA PHE A 159 -1.57 -4.50 8.91
C PHE A 159 -2.59 -5.62 8.82
N GLY A 160 -2.21 -6.80 9.25
CA GLY A 160 -3.09 -7.93 9.44
C GLY A 160 -3.10 -8.31 10.91
N GLY A 161 -4.30 -8.41 11.50
CA GLY A 161 -4.47 -9.05 12.80
C GLY A 161 -4.16 -10.56 12.76
N PRO A 162 -4.52 -11.31 13.82
CA PRO A 162 -4.12 -12.69 14.00
C PRO A 162 -4.44 -13.58 12.80
N SER A 163 -3.41 -14.21 12.22
CA SER A 163 -3.53 -15.12 11.06
C SER A 163 -4.16 -14.53 9.80
N SER A 164 -4.37 -13.21 9.74
CA SER A 164 -5.10 -12.61 8.62
C SER A 164 -4.19 -12.31 7.43
N LEU A 165 -2.93 -11.94 7.62
CA LEU A 165 -1.99 -11.60 6.54
C LEU A 165 -0.69 -12.36 6.71
N GLN A 166 -0.30 -13.15 5.72
CA GLN A 166 0.99 -13.81 5.66
C GLN A 166 1.72 -13.39 4.39
N VAL A 167 2.80 -12.61 4.53
CA VAL A 167 3.64 -12.25 3.38
C VAL A 167 4.51 -13.44 3.01
N LEU A 168 4.36 -13.93 1.77
CA LEU A 168 5.15 -15.04 1.26
C LEU A 168 6.50 -14.54 0.75
N ASN A 169 6.49 -13.45 -0.02
CA ASN A 169 7.69 -12.85 -0.58
C ASN A 169 7.40 -11.43 -1.10
N ALA A 170 8.45 -10.65 -1.36
CA ALA A 170 8.35 -9.39 -2.07
C ALA A 170 9.60 -9.13 -2.92
N SER A 171 9.43 -8.41 -4.02
CA SER A 171 10.50 -7.96 -4.90
C SER A 171 10.24 -6.55 -5.38
N TRP A 172 11.28 -5.72 -5.35
CA TRP A 172 11.26 -4.42 -6.01
C TRP A 172 11.28 -4.63 -7.53
N ALA A 173 10.41 -3.93 -8.25
CA ALA A 173 10.43 -3.84 -9.71
C ALA A 173 11.38 -2.71 -10.16
N ASP A 174 11.43 -1.62 -9.40
CA ASP A 174 12.36 -0.50 -9.57
C ASP A 174 12.65 0.18 -8.20
N SER A 175 13.14 1.42 -8.21
CA SER A 175 13.46 2.19 -6.99
C SER A 175 12.25 2.56 -6.12
N SER A 176 11.03 2.58 -6.65
CA SER A 176 9.80 3.02 -5.96
C SER A 176 8.66 2.01 -6.01
N GLN A 177 8.72 1.02 -6.90
CA GLN A 177 7.66 0.05 -7.11
C GLN A 177 8.02 -1.32 -6.56
N VAL A 178 7.12 -1.89 -5.78
CA VAL A 178 7.29 -3.22 -5.17
C VAL A 178 6.11 -4.14 -5.47
N ALA A 179 6.43 -5.36 -5.87
CA ALA A 179 5.50 -6.47 -6.00
C ALA A 179 5.61 -7.35 -4.75
N MET A 180 4.49 -7.65 -4.11
CA MET A 180 4.46 -8.46 -2.89
C MET A 180 3.37 -9.52 -2.97
N LEU A 181 3.76 -10.76 -2.73
CA LEU A 181 2.88 -11.91 -2.71
C LEU A 181 2.51 -12.22 -1.26
N ALA A 182 1.21 -12.34 -0.98
CA ALA A 182 0.71 -12.63 0.35
C ALA A 182 -0.45 -13.63 0.31
N LEU A 183 -0.67 -14.32 1.43
CA LEU A 183 -1.89 -15.04 1.73
C LEU A 183 -2.73 -14.18 2.67
N GLN A 184 -4.04 -14.09 2.43
CA GLN A 184 -4.96 -13.41 3.33
C GLN A 184 -6.20 -14.24 3.59
N ASP A 185 -6.53 -14.48 4.85
CA ASP A 185 -7.79 -15.14 5.21
C ASP A 185 -8.94 -14.12 5.14
N THR A 186 -9.58 -14.05 3.98
CA THR A 186 -10.72 -13.16 3.71
C THR A 186 -12.07 -13.91 3.79
N SER A 187 -12.04 -15.25 3.85
CA SER A 187 -13.19 -16.07 3.50
C SER A 187 -13.63 -16.94 4.68
N ARG A 188 -14.94 -17.12 4.80
CA ARG A 188 -15.49 -18.15 5.72
C ARG A 188 -15.17 -19.58 5.28
N THR A 189 -14.53 -19.78 4.12
CA THR A 189 -14.28 -21.10 3.54
C THR A 189 -13.07 -21.80 4.18
N GLY A 190 -12.31 -21.11 5.03
CA GLY A 190 -11.12 -21.65 5.69
C GLY A 190 -9.93 -21.83 4.75
N ARG A 191 -9.98 -21.27 3.54
CA ARG A 191 -8.86 -21.21 2.61
C ARG A 191 -8.41 -19.76 2.42
N PRO A 192 -7.13 -19.44 2.64
CA PRO A 192 -6.64 -18.10 2.42
C PRO A 192 -6.59 -17.78 0.92
N ASP A 193 -6.90 -16.54 0.57
CA ASP A 193 -6.73 -16.01 -0.77
C ASP A 193 -5.25 -15.76 -1.06
N THR A 194 -4.80 -16.10 -2.26
CA THR A 194 -3.48 -15.67 -2.76
C THR A 194 -3.62 -14.28 -3.39
N LEU A 195 -2.86 -13.34 -2.86
CA LEU A 195 -2.93 -11.94 -3.23
C LEU A 195 -1.58 -11.45 -3.76
N LEU A 196 -1.65 -10.63 -4.79
CA LEU A 196 -0.53 -9.84 -5.27
C LEU A 196 -0.81 -8.38 -4.99
N TRP A 197 0.14 -7.74 -4.32
CA TRP A 197 0.15 -6.32 -4.04
C TRP A 197 1.17 -5.65 -4.96
N LEU A 198 0.74 -4.65 -5.71
CA LEU A 198 1.63 -3.76 -6.47
C LEU A 198 1.56 -2.38 -5.84
N ILE A 199 2.68 -1.94 -5.28
CA ILE A 199 2.76 -0.74 -4.43
C ILE A 199 3.75 0.22 -5.08
N ASP A 200 3.29 1.42 -5.41
CA ASP A 200 4.15 2.57 -5.72
C ASP A 200 4.36 3.37 -4.44
N VAL A 201 5.56 3.26 -3.87
CA VAL A 201 5.92 3.90 -2.60
C VAL A 201 6.06 5.40 -2.74
N LYS A 202 6.41 5.91 -3.92
CA LYS A 202 6.61 7.34 -4.15
C LYS A 202 5.29 8.06 -4.34
N GLU A 203 4.40 7.47 -5.13
CA GLU A 203 3.07 8.03 -5.42
C GLU A 203 2.00 7.58 -4.41
N HIS A 204 2.39 6.79 -3.39
CA HIS A 204 1.50 6.19 -2.40
C HIS A 204 0.29 5.48 -3.02
N PHE A 205 0.53 4.74 -4.10
CA PHE A 205 -0.51 4.10 -4.88
C PHE A 205 -0.47 2.59 -4.69
N PHE A 206 -1.60 2.01 -4.32
CA PHE A 206 -1.71 0.62 -3.92
C PHE A 206 -2.69 -0.09 -4.83
N ARG A 207 -2.29 -1.24 -5.38
CA ARG A 207 -3.16 -2.13 -6.15
C ARG A 207 -3.12 -3.52 -5.56
N LYS A 208 -4.30 -4.12 -5.41
CA LYS A 208 -4.52 -5.44 -4.83
C LYS A 208 -5.16 -6.35 -5.86
N TYR A 209 -4.47 -7.42 -6.19
CA TYR A 209 -4.94 -8.45 -7.10
C TYR A 209 -5.18 -9.75 -6.33
N LYS A 210 -6.19 -10.51 -6.76
CA LYS A 210 -6.51 -11.83 -6.23
C LYS A 210 -6.29 -12.87 -7.32
N TRP A 211 -5.63 -13.97 -6.96
CA TRP A 211 -5.50 -15.13 -7.83
C TRP A 211 -6.84 -15.86 -7.98
N GLN A 212 -7.28 -16.08 -9.22
CA GLN A 212 -8.51 -16.80 -9.59
C GLN A 212 -8.20 -18.02 -10.45
#